data_AF-A0A4V2Y508-F1
#
_entry.id   AF-A0A4V2Y508-F1
#
_cell.length_a   1.000
_cell.length_b   1.000
_cell.length_c   1.000
_cell.angle_alpha   90.00
_cell.angle_beta   90.00
_cell.angle_gamma   90.00
#
_symmetry.space_group_name_H-M   'P 1'
#
loop_
_entity.id
_entity.type
_entity.pdbx_description
1 polymer ?
#
loop_
_entity_poly.entity_id
_entity_poly.type
_entity_poly.pdbx_seq_one_letter_code
_entity_poly.pdbx_strand_id
1 'polypeptide(L)'
;MAFPGVGVSPAPGPRPVPADLDAIGDRYTDLLEAREHGDQAVANLLAHACADDIPALREEIHRVELLRRELAAEVDRLTGGA
;
A
#
# COMPACT_ATOMS: atom_id res chain seq x y z
N MET A 1 28.35 -27.72 -25.21
CA MET A 1 27.13 -27.97 -24.43
C MET A 1 26.52 -26.64 -24.07
N ALA A 2 25.34 -26.32 -24.60
CA ALA A 2 24.62 -25.07 -24.33
C ALA A 2 23.49 -25.37 -23.33
N PHE A 3 23.44 -24.65 -22.21
CA PHE A 3 22.36 -24.76 -21.23
C PHE A 3 21.17 -23.92 -21.71
N PRO A 4 19.97 -24.52 -21.91
CA PRO A 4 18.78 -23.77 -22.27
C PRO A 4 18.10 -23.24 -21.00
N GLY A 5 17.67 -21.97 -21.02
CA GLY A 5 16.52 -21.57 -20.20
C GLY A 5 16.75 -20.66 -19.00
N VAL A 6 17.72 -19.74 -19.01
CA VAL A 6 17.57 -18.53 -18.17
C VAL A 6 16.57 -17.62 -18.88
N GLY A 7 15.28 -17.89 -18.66
CA GLY A 7 14.22 -16.96 -19.02
C GLY A 7 14.46 -15.67 -18.27
N VAL A 8 14.97 -14.65 -18.96
CA VAL A 8 15.04 -13.29 -18.41
C VAL A 8 13.59 -12.84 -18.23
N SER A 9 13.07 -12.96 -17.01
CA SER A 9 11.80 -12.30 -16.67
C SER A 9 11.99 -10.81 -16.97
N PRO A 10 11.05 -10.18 -17.70
CA PRO A 10 11.15 -8.75 -17.97
C PRO A 10 11.28 -8.01 -16.64
N ALA A 11 12.21 -7.06 -16.57
CA ALA A 11 12.35 -6.21 -15.41
C ALA A 11 11.00 -5.53 -15.13
N PRO A 12 10.47 -5.60 -13.90
CA PRO A 12 9.21 -4.96 -13.59
C PRO A 12 9.32 -3.47 -13.93
N GLY A 13 8.30 -2.97 -14.64
CA GLY A 13 8.23 -1.57 -15.05
C GLY A 13 8.23 -0.61 -13.86
N PRO A 14 8.24 0.72 -14.13
CA PRO A 14 8.21 1.73 -13.08
C PRO A 14 7.05 1.46 -12.11
N ARG A 15 7.37 1.30 -10.83
CA ARG A 15 6.34 1.14 -9.81
C ARG A 15 5.76 2.50 -9.47
N PRO A 16 4.43 2.61 -9.26
CA PRO A 16 3.84 3.80 -8.68
C PRO A 16 4.53 4.16 -7.36
N VAL A 17 4.68 5.46 -7.10
CA VAL A 17 5.15 5.94 -5.79
C VAL A 17 4.08 5.59 -4.76
N PRO A 18 4.43 4.94 -3.63
CA PRO A 18 3.48 4.62 -2.57
C PRO A 18 2.82 5.89 -2.02
N ALA A 19 1.59 5.73 -1.52
CA ALA A 19 0.97 6.78 -0.73
C ALA A 19 1.80 7.06 0.53
N ASP A 20 1.83 8.32 0.96
CA ASP A 20 2.45 8.71 2.23
C ASP A 20 1.52 8.29 3.38
N LEU A 21 1.73 7.06 3.87
CA LEU A 21 0.91 6.46 4.92
C LEU A 21 1.10 7.14 6.27
N ASP A 22 2.27 7.73 6.53
CA ASP A 22 2.54 8.44 7.77
C ASP A 22 1.70 9.72 7.81
N ALA A 23 1.71 10.51 6.72
CA ALA A 23 0.89 11.71 6.62
C ALA A 23 -0.63 11.42 6.67
N ILE A 24 -1.08 10.28 6.13
CA ILE A 24 -2.48 9.85 6.25
C ILE A 24 -2.78 9.45 7.71
N GLY A 25 -1.90 8.69 8.36
CA GLY A 25 -2.05 8.27 9.75
C GLY A 25 -2.12 9.45 10.73
N ASP A 26 -1.28 10.47 10.52
CA ASP A 26 -1.27 11.70 11.30
C ASP A 26 -2.62 12.42 11.19
N ARG A 27 -3.18 12.56 9.99
CA ARG A 27 -4.52 13.17 9.81
C ARG A 27 -5.64 12.43 10.55
N TYR A 28 -5.59 11.10 10.56
CA TYR A 28 -6.56 10.30 11.33
C TYR A 28 -6.38 10.50 12.84
N THR A 29 -5.14 10.65 13.30
CA THR A 29 -4.84 10.95 14.70
C THR A 29 -5.38 12.33 15.06
N ASP A 30 -5.08 13.36 14.26
CA ASP A 30 -5.58 14.72 14.44
C ASP A 30 -7.13 14.76 14.46
N LEU A 31 -7.80 13.96 13.63
CA LEU A 31 -9.25 13.85 13.62
C LEU A 31 -9.79 13.31 14.94
N LEU A 32 -9.16 12.26 15.48
CA LEU A 32 -9.56 11.67 16.75
C LEU A 32 -9.33 12.65 17.89
N GLU A 33 -8.19 13.33 17.91
CA GLU A 33 -7.87 14.36 18.89
C GLU A 33 -8.87 15.53 18.82
N ALA A 34 -9.20 16.03 17.62
CA ALA A 34 -10.18 17.10 17.44
C ALA A 34 -11.57 16.72 17.98
N ARG A 35 -11.99 15.46 17.77
CA ARG A 35 -13.24 14.92 18.33
C ARG A 35 -13.20 14.82 19.85
N GLU A 36 -12.09 14.36 20.41
CA GLU A 36 -11.89 14.23 21.86
C GLU A 36 -11.94 15.60 22.56
N HIS A 37 -11.33 16.62 21.96
CA HIS A 37 -11.34 17.98 22.48
C HIS A 37 -12.64 18.75 22.19
N GLY A 38 -13.55 18.19 21.40
CA GLY A 38 -14.84 18.79 21.06
C GLY A 38 -14.77 19.88 19.99
N ASP A 39 -13.66 20.02 19.25
CA ASP A 39 -13.55 20.95 18.13
C ASP A 39 -14.23 20.39 16.88
N GLN A 40 -15.55 20.59 16.81
CA GLN A 40 -16.38 20.08 15.73
C GLN A 40 -16.05 20.67 14.36
N ALA A 41 -15.54 21.91 14.30
CA ALA A 41 -15.20 22.54 13.03
C ALA A 41 -13.95 21.89 12.42
N VAL A 42 -12.90 21.73 13.23
CA VAL A 42 -11.68 21.04 12.82
C VAL A 42 -11.94 19.57 12.53
N ALA A 43 -12.70 18.87 13.37
CA ALA A 43 -13.06 17.47 13.15
C ALA A 43 -13.82 17.26 11.83
N ASN A 44 -14.71 18.17 11.44
CA ASN A 44 -15.43 18.07 10.17
C ASN A 44 -14.52 18.27 8.95
N LEU A 45 -13.56 19.19 9.03
CA LEU A 45 -12.58 19.41 7.96
C LEU A 45 -11.66 18.18 7.80
N LEU A 46 -11.14 17.68 8.92
CA LEU A 46 -10.27 16.50 8.93
C LEU A 46 -11.01 15.23 8.48
N ALA A 47 -12.31 15.09 8.81
CA ALA A 47 -13.11 13.97 8.35
C ALA A 47 -13.27 13.95 6.81
N HIS A 48 -13.39 15.11 6.17
CA HIS A 48 -13.40 15.19 4.71
C HIS A 48 -12.03 14.83 4.12
N ALA A 49 -10.95 15.37 4.67
CA ALA A 49 -9.60 15.03 4.22
C ALA A 49 -9.30 13.52 4.35
N CYS A 50 -9.71 12.90 5.47
CA CYS A 50 -9.58 11.45 5.66
C CYS A 50 -10.44 10.66 4.65
N ALA A 51 -11.59 11.18 4.24
CA ALA A 51 -12.42 10.54 3.21
C ALA A 51 -11.74 10.60 1.83
N ASP A 52 -11.07 11.71 1.52
CA ASP A 52 -10.29 11.88 0.30
C ASP A 52 -9.06 10.96 0.25
N ASP A 53 -8.56 10.49 1.40
CA ASP A 53 -7.45 9.54 1.49
C ASP A 53 -7.86 8.09 1.16
N ILE A 54 -9.16 7.75 1.19
CA ILE A 54 -9.65 6.36 1.01
C ILE A 54 -9.21 5.72 -0.32
N PRO A 55 -9.28 6.40 -1.48
CA PRO A 55 -8.80 5.84 -2.74
C PRO A 55 -7.31 5.47 -2.70
N ALA A 56 -6.48 6.34 -2.13
CA ALA A 56 -5.04 6.11 -2.01
C ALA A 56 -4.74 4.92 -1.07
N LEU A 57 -5.46 4.81 0.05
CA LEU A 57 -5.37 3.65 0.95
C LEU A 57 -5.76 2.34 0.24
N ARG A 58 -6.82 2.38 -0.58
CA ARG A 58 -7.26 1.20 -1.34
C ARG A 58 -6.22 0.77 -2.37
N GLU A 59 -5.61 1.72 -3.07
CA GLU A 59 -4.52 1.43 -4.01
C GLU A 59 -3.31 0.83 -3.31
N GLU A 60 -2.98 1.34 -2.12
CA GLU A 60 -1.87 0.84 -1.32
C GLU A 60 -2.11 -0.58 -0.79
N ILE A 61 -3.33 -0.89 -0.34
CA ILE A 61 -3.75 -2.26 0.00
C ILE A 61 -3.58 -3.17 -1.21
N HIS A 62 -4.09 -2.76 -2.38
CA HIS A 62 -3.96 -3.56 -3.60
C HIS A 62 -2.49 -3.81 -3.98
N ARG A 63 -1.63 -2.79 -3.84
CA ARG A 63 -0.19 -2.89 -4.08
C ARG A 63 0.47 -3.91 -3.14
N VAL A 64 0.16 -3.85 -1.84
CA VAL A 64 0.69 -4.80 -0.84
C VAL A 64 0.18 -6.21 -1.10
N GLU A 65 -1.08 -6.39 -1.47
CA GLU A 65 -1.64 -7.70 -1.83
C GLU A 65 -0.94 -8.31 -3.06
N LEU A 66 -0.65 -7.49 -4.06
CA LEU A 66 0.10 -7.92 -5.24
C LEU A 66 1.51 -8.38 -4.85
N LEU A 67 2.23 -7.55 -4.08
CA LEU A 67 3.58 -7.90 -3.58
C LEU A 67 3.58 -9.17 -2.74
N ARG A 68 2.55 -9.37 -1.91
CA ARG A 68 2.39 -10.60 -1.13
C ARG A 68 2.22 -11.82 -2.03
N ARG A 69 1.45 -11.73 -3.12
CA ARG A 69 1.27 -12.83 -4.09
C ARG A 69 2.55 -13.11 -4.86
N GLU A 70 3.24 -12.07 -5.30
CA GLU A 70 4.55 -12.18 -5.97
C GLU A 70 5.58 -12.84 -5.06
N LEU A 71 5.64 -12.43 -3.78
CA LEU A 71 6.51 -13.04 -2.79
C LEU A 71 6.16 -14.50 -2.54
N ALA A 72 4.86 -14.83 -2.42
CA ALA A 72 4.42 -16.21 -2.25
C ALA A 72 4.81 -17.09 -3.43
N ALA A 73 4.63 -16.61 -4.67
CA ALA A 73 5.04 -17.31 -5.88
C ALA A 73 6.56 -17.50 -5.93
N GLU A 74 7.34 -16.50 -5.50
CA GLU A 74 8.79 -16.62 -5.46
C GLU A 74 9.26 -17.64 -4.40
N VAL A 75 8.66 -17.61 -3.21
CA VAL A 75 8.95 -18.60 -2.17
C VAL A 75 8.59 -20.01 -2.65
N ASP A 76 7.44 -20.19 -3.30
CA ASP A 76 7.00 -21.46 -3.87
C ASP A 76 8.01 -22.00 -4.90
N ARG A 77 8.45 -21.14 -5.84
CA ARG A 77 9.53 -21.47 -6.80
C ARG A 77 10.83 -21.91 -6.14
N LEU A 78 11.27 -21.20 -5.10
CA LEU A 78 12.56 -21.45 -4.45
C LEU A 78 12.54 -22.69 -3.55
N THR A 79 11.40 -22.97 -2.92
CA THR A 79 11.22 -24.11 -2.02
C THR A 79 10.79 -25.38 -2.74
N GLY A 80 10.50 -25.30 -4.04
CA GLY A 80 10.04 -26.44 -4.84
C GLY A 80 8.64 -26.88 -4.44
N GLY A 81 7.77 -25.95 -4.06
CA GLY A 81 6.37 -26.23 -3.75
C GLY A 81 5.67 -26.82 -4.97
N ALA A 82 5.46 -28.14 -4.94
CA ALA A 82 4.78 -29.01 -5.90
C ALA A 82 5.25 -28.93 -7.38
#